data_AF-A0AAD9A2S5-F1
#
_entry.id   AF-A0AAD9A2S5-F1
#
_cell.length_a   1.000
_cell.length_b   1.000
_cell.length_c   1.000
_cell.angle_alpha   90.00
_cell.angle_beta   90.00
_cell.angle_gamma   90.00
#
_symmetry.space_group_name_H-M   'P 1'
#
loop_
_entity.id
_entity.type
_entity.pdbx_description
1 polymer ?
#
loop_
_entity_poly.entity_id
_entity_poly.type
_entity_poly.pdbx_seq_one_letter_code
_entity_poly.pdbx_strand_id
1 'polypeptide(L)'
;MLYSGQSSESRERTTKRTTSVECVRLMTSSPEPGIAALLLPTSIDQTLGDSYAIEYGCPQIFCFDMNAFLFLQFRATKESELSDANCPVDCWIFSRTEKDSAHPSESIRQVLYRFIMQGIRRSQCHGCPVSAVGDSSPKGRLFFNGEPLWQREDGKTGPGHPSGYTRSVDGNNGALAWETPDGKWLTDENGQMMYDSRPLWWSESSSEEDVEIYDAN
;
A
#
# COMPACT_ATOMS: atom_id res chain seq x y z
N MET A 1 37.79 60.08 -23.37
CA MET A 1 36.34 59.80 -23.51
C MET A 1 36.22 58.54 -24.36
N LEU A 2 35.86 57.41 -23.74
CA LEU A 2 34.65 56.60 -24.01
C LEU A 2 34.66 55.94 -25.41
N TYR A 3 34.52 54.63 -25.63
CA TYR A 3 34.10 53.50 -24.80
C TYR A 3 34.54 52.17 -25.46
N SER A 4 34.64 51.12 -24.65
CA SER A 4 35.00 49.72 -24.93
C SER A 4 33.89 48.91 -25.62
N GLY A 5 34.28 47.84 -26.33
CA GLY A 5 33.39 46.72 -26.70
C GLY A 5 34.19 45.47 -27.09
N GLN A 6 34.35 44.54 -26.15
CA GLN A 6 34.93 43.21 -26.38
C GLN A 6 33.85 42.16 -26.63
N SER A 7 34.22 41.25 -27.53
CA SER A 7 33.54 40.01 -27.94
C SER A 7 33.49 38.96 -26.83
N SER A 8 32.43 38.15 -26.79
CA SER A 8 32.55 36.68 -26.71
C SER A 8 31.21 35.97 -26.92
N GLU A 9 31.29 34.85 -27.61
CA GLU A 9 30.22 33.97 -28.09
C GLU A 9 29.63 33.05 -27.00
N SER A 10 28.36 32.68 -27.27
CA SER A 10 27.74 31.35 -27.11
C SER A 10 27.75 30.64 -25.75
N ARG A 11 26.55 30.46 -25.18
CA ARG A 11 26.07 29.11 -24.84
C ARG A 11 24.55 29.04 -24.81
N GLU A 12 24.03 28.29 -25.75
CA GLU A 12 22.65 27.88 -25.92
C GLU A 12 22.21 26.98 -24.75
N ARG A 13 21.06 27.26 -24.11
CA ARG A 13 20.28 26.25 -23.38
C ARG A 13 18.81 26.44 -23.68
N THR A 14 18.36 25.62 -24.62
CA THR A 14 16.96 25.38 -24.96
C THR A 14 16.38 24.35 -24.01
N THR A 15 15.28 24.68 -23.33
CA THR A 15 14.27 23.72 -22.83
C THR A 15 13.00 24.56 -22.56
N LYS A 16 12.07 24.74 -23.52
CA LYS A 16 10.99 23.81 -23.96
C LYS A 16 10.46 22.97 -22.79
N ARG A 17 9.15 22.79 -22.57
CA ARG A 17 7.91 23.41 -23.00
C ARG A 17 6.88 22.75 -22.10
N THR A 18 5.94 23.52 -21.56
CA THR A 18 4.72 23.04 -20.90
C THR A 18 4.08 21.90 -21.69
N THR A 19 3.82 20.78 -21.03
CA THR A 19 2.82 19.81 -21.48
C THR A 19 1.92 19.47 -20.31
N SER A 20 0.69 19.95 -20.43
CA SER A 20 -0.49 19.59 -19.67
C SER A 20 -0.75 18.08 -19.78
N VAL A 21 -1.02 17.43 -18.66
CA VAL A 21 -1.60 16.08 -18.65
C VAL A 21 -2.93 16.16 -17.92
N GLU A 22 -3.97 16.17 -18.74
CA GLU A 22 -5.35 15.88 -18.42
C GLU A 22 -5.43 14.42 -17.96
N CYS A 23 -5.81 14.17 -16.71
CA CYS A 23 -6.10 12.81 -16.23
C CYS A 23 -7.45 12.80 -15.51
N VAL A 24 -8.51 12.82 -16.31
CA VAL A 24 -9.83 12.29 -15.94
C VAL A 24 -10.16 11.23 -16.97
N ARG A 25 -10.19 9.95 -16.55
CA ARG A 25 -10.96 8.94 -17.29
C ARG A 25 -11.52 7.88 -16.36
N LEU A 26 -12.78 8.13 -16.00
CA LEU A 26 -13.77 7.17 -15.51
C LEU A 26 -13.96 6.02 -16.51
N MET A 27 -14.17 4.79 -16.00
CA MET A 27 -15.00 3.73 -16.59
C MET A 27 -15.38 2.73 -15.46
N THR A 28 -16.60 2.25 -15.23
CA THR A 28 -17.96 2.48 -15.79
C THR A 28 -19.01 1.80 -14.88
N SER A 29 -20.25 2.31 -14.98
CA SER A 29 -21.57 1.65 -14.83
C SER A 29 -22.20 1.35 -13.44
N SER A 30 -23.22 2.18 -13.14
CA SER A 30 -24.43 1.97 -12.31
C SER A 30 -24.46 2.68 -10.93
N PRO A 31 -25.61 3.27 -10.52
CA PRO A 31 -25.63 4.50 -9.71
C PRO A 31 -26.03 4.27 -8.25
N GLU A 32 -25.27 4.80 -7.31
CA GLU A 32 -25.73 5.19 -5.95
C GLU A 32 -24.80 6.32 -5.43
N PRO A 33 -25.27 7.21 -4.54
CA PRO A 33 -24.82 8.59 -4.49
C PRO A 33 -23.68 8.81 -3.50
N GLY A 34 -22.77 9.74 -3.82
CA GLY A 34 -22.01 10.47 -2.78
C GLY A 34 -20.50 10.61 -2.93
N ILE A 35 -19.87 10.21 -4.04
CA ILE A 35 -18.45 10.52 -4.26
C ILE A 35 -18.33 11.93 -4.85
N ALA A 36 -18.25 12.93 -3.97
CA ALA A 36 -17.87 14.28 -4.37
C ALA A 36 -16.37 14.29 -4.72
N ALA A 37 -16.07 14.33 -6.02
CA ALA A 37 -14.73 14.65 -6.50
C ALA A 37 -14.45 16.14 -6.18
N LEU A 38 -13.86 16.40 -5.02
CA LEU A 38 -13.32 17.71 -4.68
C LEU A 38 -11.93 17.84 -5.29
N LEU A 39 -11.80 18.75 -6.25
CA LEU A 39 -10.55 19.16 -6.87
C LEU A 39 -9.65 19.77 -5.79
N LEU A 40 -8.70 18.98 -5.26
CA LEU A 40 -7.58 19.55 -4.53
C LEU A 40 -6.69 20.36 -5.49
N PRO A 41 -6.08 21.46 -5.04
CA PRO A 41 -5.12 22.21 -5.86
C PRO A 41 -4.00 21.27 -6.29
N THR A 42 -3.83 21.13 -7.61
CA THR A 42 -2.90 20.20 -8.29
C THR A 42 -1.42 20.40 -7.97
N SER A 43 -1.07 21.22 -6.99
CA SER A 43 0.32 21.66 -6.72
C SER A 43 0.85 21.37 -5.31
N ILE A 44 0.04 20.90 -4.36
CA ILE A 44 0.51 20.66 -2.98
C ILE A 44 0.87 19.19 -2.67
N ASP A 45 0.30 18.18 -3.36
CA ASP A 45 0.24 16.84 -2.73
C ASP A 45 0.92 15.66 -3.45
N GLN A 46 1.41 15.81 -4.69
CA GLN A 46 2.13 14.71 -5.36
C GLN A 46 3.63 14.74 -5.06
N THR A 47 4.29 15.88 -5.23
CA THR A 47 5.74 16.00 -5.00
C THR A 47 6.18 15.65 -3.58
N LEU A 48 5.38 16.00 -2.56
CA LEU A 48 5.69 15.68 -1.17
C LEU A 48 5.46 14.18 -0.89
N GLY A 49 4.32 13.63 -1.30
CA GLY A 49 4.00 12.21 -1.17
C GLY A 49 4.98 11.30 -1.91
N ASP A 50 5.35 11.67 -3.15
CA ASP A 50 6.35 10.97 -3.96
C ASP A 50 7.71 10.97 -3.26
N SER A 51 8.13 12.11 -2.71
CA SER A 51 9.42 12.22 -2.03
C SER A 51 9.50 11.33 -0.79
N TYR A 52 8.46 11.31 0.05
CA TYR A 52 8.41 10.46 1.23
C TYR A 52 8.25 8.97 0.90
N ALA A 53 7.43 8.63 -0.10
CA ALA A 53 7.25 7.25 -0.51
C ALA A 53 8.57 6.65 -1.00
N ILE A 54 9.34 7.41 -1.78
CA ILE A 54 10.66 7.03 -2.28
C ILE A 54 11.69 7.00 -1.15
N GLU A 55 11.76 8.04 -0.31
CA GLU A 55 12.75 8.17 0.77
C GLU A 55 12.66 7.00 1.77
N TYR A 56 11.45 6.59 2.13
CA TYR A 56 11.20 5.54 3.11
C TYR A 56 10.85 4.19 2.48
N GLY A 57 10.88 4.07 1.15
CA GLY A 57 10.47 2.87 0.42
C GLY A 57 9.06 2.39 0.80
N CYS A 58 8.16 3.34 1.09
CA CYS A 58 6.83 3.09 1.64
C CYS A 58 5.75 3.46 0.62
N PRO A 59 5.06 2.47 0.00
CA PRO A 59 4.04 2.73 -1.01
C PRO A 59 2.73 3.29 -0.42
N GLN A 60 2.66 3.53 0.90
CA GLN A 60 1.51 4.12 1.59
C GLN A 60 1.89 5.46 2.20
N ILE A 61 1.12 6.50 1.88
CA ILE A 61 1.25 7.83 2.49
C ILE A 61 -0.08 8.23 3.12
N PHE A 62 0.00 8.84 4.30
CA PHE A 62 -1.14 9.28 5.10
C PHE A 62 -1.01 10.77 5.41
N CYS A 63 -2.05 11.54 5.11
CA CYS A 63 -2.15 12.95 5.51
C CYS A 63 -3.49 13.18 6.21
N PHE A 64 -3.47 13.95 7.30
CA PHE A 64 -4.67 14.30 8.04
C PHE A 64 -4.61 15.75 8.50
N ASP A 65 -5.58 16.56 8.08
CA ASP A 65 -5.65 18.00 8.39
C ASP A 65 -6.76 18.33 9.40
N MET A 66 -7.24 17.34 10.16
CA MET A 66 -8.39 17.39 11.06
C MET A 66 -9.77 17.46 10.40
N ASN A 67 -9.85 17.72 9.09
CA ASN A 67 -11.08 17.81 8.32
C ASN A 67 -11.25 16.63 7.34
N ALA A 68 -10.16 16.21 6.69
CA ALA A 68 -10.12 15.09 5.77
C ALA A 68 -8.88 14.24 6.04
N PHE A 69 -9.06 12.94 5.90
CA PHE A 69 -8.00 11.96 5.86
C PHE A 69 -7.73 11.59 4.40
N LEU A 70 -6.51 11.88 3.94
CA LEU A 70 -6.01 11.54 2.63
C LEU A 70 -5.12 10.30 2.75
N PHE A 71 -5.38 9.32 1.90
CA PHE A 71 -4.54 8.14 1.74
C PHE A 71 -4.12 7.98 0.29
N LEU A 72 -2.81 7.87 0.08
CA LEU A 72 -2.21 7.58 -1.22
C LEU A 72 -1.60 6.18 -1.18
N GLN A 73 -1.94 5.35 -2.16
CA GLN A 73 -1.36 4.03 -2.36
C GLN A 73 -0.73 3.91 -3.74
N PHE A 74 0.59 3.85 -3.77
CA PHE A 74 1.36 3.58 -4.97
C PHE A 74 1.20 2.10 -5.33
N ARG A 75 0.77 1.83 -6.57
CA ARG A 75 0.61 0.48 -7.14
C ARG A 75 1.91 -0.05 -7.76
N ALA A 76 3.05 0.48 -7.34
CA ALA A 76 4.36 -0.04 -7.68
C ALA A 76 4.42 -1.54 -7.33
N THR A 77 5.00 -2.36 -8.21
CA THR A 77 5.24 -3.79 -7.96
C THR A 77 6.63 -4.04 -7.38
N LYS A 78 7.50 -3.03 -7.43
CA LYS A 78 8.86 -3.02 -6.88
C LYS A 78 9.17 -1.63 -6.33
N GLU A 79 10.11 -1.57 -5.39
CA GLU A 79 10.57 -0.31 -4.81
C GLU A 79 11.11 0.67 -5.87
N SER A 80 11.82 0.17 -6.88
CA SER A 80 12.33 0.98 -7.99
C SER A 80 11.25 1.64 -8.85
N GLU A 81 10.01 1.14 -8.80
CA GLU A 81 8.87 1.70 -9.55
C GLU A 81 8.17 2.82 -8.78
N LEU A 82 8.50 3.05 -7.50
CA LEU A 82 7.95 4.19 -6.74
C LEU A 82 8.36 5.55 -7.33
N SER A 83 9.54 5.61 -7.96
CA SER A 83 10.04 6.82 -8.60
C SER A 83 9.65 6.95 -10.07
N ASP A 84 8.88 6.00 -10.62
CA ASP A 84 8.35 6.10 -11.98
C ASP A 84 7.23 7.15 -11.99
N ALA A 85 7.38 8.16 -12.85
CA ALA A 85 6.37 9.20 -13.05
C ALA A 85 5.01 8.65 -13.54
N ASN A 86 4.98 7.41 -14.06
CA ASN A 86 3.76 6.74 -14.50
C ASN A 86 3.26 5.68 -13.51
N CYS A 87 3.85 5.58 -12.31
CA CYS A 87 3.38 4.69 -11.26
C CYS A 87 1.93 5.04 -10.91
N PRO A 88 0.96 4.11 -11.04
CA PRO A 88 -0.42 4.39 -10.67
C PRO A 88 -0.53 4.63 -9.17
N VAL A 89 -1.25 5.68 -8.79
CA VAL A 89 -1.52 6.02 -7.39
C VAL A 89 -3.03 6.05 -7.16
N ASP A 90 -3.51 5.23 -6.23
CA ASP A 90 -4.88 5.36 -5.76
C ASP A 90 -4.94 6.45 -4.69
N CYS A 91 -5.88 7.38 -4.86
CA CYS A 91 -6.13 8.48 -3.94
C CYS A 91 -7.49 8.29 -3.28
N TRP A 92 -7.49 8.19 -1.95
CA TRP A 92 -8.69 7.99 -1.16
C TRP A 92 -8.84 9.17 -0.21
N ILE A 93 -10.01 9.80 -0.23
CA ILE A 93 -10.31 10.97 0.61
C ILE A 93 -11.49 10.62 1.49
N PHE A 94 -11.28 10.67 2.80
CA PHE A 94 -12.30 10.44 3.80
C PHE A 94 -12.53 11.71 4.58
N SER A 95 -13.65 12.37 4.31
CA SER A 95 -14.07 13.53 5.08
C SER A 95 -14.45 13.11 6.49
N ARG A 96 -14.08 13.93 7.47
CA ARG A 96 -14.54 13.78 8.84
C ARG A 96 -16.03 14.08 8.87
N THR A 97 -16.85 13.06 9.03
CA THR A 97 -18.28 13.24 9.33
C THR A 97 -18.50 13.12 10.82
N GLU A 98 -19.03 14.18 11.43
CA GLU A 98 -19.51 14.14 12.81
C GLU A 98 -20.73 13.23 12.94
N LYS A 99 -21.01 12.76 14.16
CA LYS A 99 -22.06 11.77 14.46
C LYS A 99 -23.46 12.16 13.96
N ASP A 100 -23.72 13.46 13.78
CA ASP A 100 -25.02 14.02 13.40
C ASP A 100 -25.09 14.46 11.92
N SER A 101 -24.13 14.06 11.08
CA SER A 101 -24.18 14.37 9.64
C SER A 101 -25.29 13.59 8.93
N ALA A 102 -25.88 14.21 7.89
CA ALA A 102 -26.88 13.56 7.03
C ALA A 102 -26.31 12.38 6.21
N HIS A 103 -24.97 12.30 6.12
CA HIS A 103 -24.23 11.24 5.44
C HIS A 103 -23.24 10.63 6.44
N PRO A 104 -23.56 9.51 7.10
CA PRO A 104 -22.63 8.83 7.99
C PRO A 104 -21.48 8.25 7.16
N SER A 105 -20.23 8.57 7.51
CA SER A 105 -19.04 7.92 6.95
C SER A 105 -18.40 6.96 7.97
N GLU A 106 -17.55 6.06 7.48
CA GLU A 106 -16.74 5.20 8.34
C GLU A 106 -15.87 6.07 9.26
N SER A 107 -15.73 5.67 10.53
CA SER A 107 -14.88 6.43 11.44
C SER A 107 -13.45 6.49 10.91
N ILE A 108 -12.78 7.63 11.01
CA ILE A 108 -11.37 7.80 10.61
C ILE A 108 -10.49 6.71 11.23
N ARG A 109 -10.83 6.24 12.44
CA ARG A 109 -10.16 5.11 13.11
C ARG A 109 -10.22 3.82 12.28
N GLN A 110 -11.39 3.45 11.76
CA GLN A 110 -11.55 2.23 10.96
C GLN A 110 -10.80 2.32 9.63
N VAL A 111 -10.88 3.49 8.99
CA VAL A 111 -10.15 3.79 7.75
C VAL A 111 -8.64 3.66 7.98
N LEU A 112 -8.12 4.35 8.99
CA LEU A 112 -6.71 4.31 9.36
C LEU A 112 -6.26 2.89 9.68
N TYR A 113 -7.07 2.14 10.46
CA TYR A 113 -6.77 0.74 10.78
C TYR A 113 -6.61 -0.11 9.52
N ARG A 114 -7.56 -0.04 8.57
CA ARG A 114 -7.50 -0.84 7.33
C ARG A 114 -6.24 -0.57 6.53
N PHE A 115 -5.79 0.68 6.45
CA PHE A 115 -4.61 1.02 5.68
C PHE A 115 -3.28 0.77 6.39
N ILE A 116 -3.19 1.05 7.70
CA ILE A 116 -2.02 0.67 8.51
C ILE A 116 -1.80 -0.84 8.40
N MET A 117 -2.88 -1.63 8.46
CA MET A 117 -2.78 -3.08 8.33
C MET A 117 -2.16 -3.52 6.99
N GLN A 118 -2.38 -2.81 5.89
CA GLN A 118 -1.71 -3.14 4.62
C GLN A 118 -0.19 -2.97 4.71
N GLY A 119 0.28 -1.87 5.29
CA GLY A 119 1.71 -1.63 5.52
C GLY A 119 2.33 -2.67 6.47
N ILE A 120 1.62 -3.02 7.56
CA ILE A 120 2.04 -4.08 8.48
C ILE A 120 2.13 -5.42 7.75
N ARG A 121 1.13 -5.80 6.94
CA ARG A 121 1.13 -7.07 6.19
C ARG A 121 2.28 -7.14 5.20
N ARG A 122 2.58 -6.04 4.50
CA ARG A 122 3.79 -5.93 3.68
C ARG A 122 5.04 -6.26 4.49
N SER A 123 5.22 -5.62 5.64
CA SER A 123 6.40 -5.83 6.49
C SER A 123 6.50 -7.26 7.03
N GLN A 124 5.39 -7.88 7.44
CA GLN A 124 5.38 -9.28 7.90
C GLN A 124 5.74 -10.28 6.81
N CYS A 125 5.41 -9.96 5.55
CA CYS A 125 5.71 -10.79 4.40
C CYS A 125 7.10 -10.47 3.81
N HIS A 126 7.75 -9.39 4.25
CA HIS A 126 9.04 -8.98 3.72
C HIS A 126 10.13 -10.01 4.06
N GLY A 127 10.83 -10.49 3.03
CA GLY A 127 11.83 -11.55 3.17
C GLY A 127 11.25 -12.91 3.58
N CYS A 128 9.92 -13.09 3.58
CA CYS A 128 9.30 -14.39 3.77
C CYS A 128 9.17 -15.07 2.39
N PRO A 129 9.90 -16.18 2.13
CA PRO A 129 9.77 -16.90 0.89
C PRO A 129 8.32 -17.39 0.76
N VAL A 130 7.76 -17.25 -0.44
CA VAL A 130 6.39 -17.67 -0.68
C VAL A 130 6.42 -19.16 -0.97
N SER A 131 5.94 -19.97 -0.03
CA SER A 131 5.85 -21.42 -0.20
C SER A 131 4.84 -21.78 -1.30
N ALA A 132 5.07 -22.92 -1.97
CA ALA A 132 4.06 -23.49 -2.84
C ALA A 132 2.81 -23.84 -2.01
N VAL A 133 1.64 -23.62 -2.58
CA VAL A 133 0.35 -23.90 -1.94
C VAL A 133 -0.44 -24.80 -2.89
N GLY A 134 -0.68 -26.04 -2.46
CA GLY A 134 -1.11 -27.10 -3.38
C GLY A 134 -0.13 -27.25 -4.54
N ASP A 135 -0.65 -27.30 -5.77
CA ASP A 135 0.15 -27.47 -6.99
C ASP A 135 0.66 -26.14 -7.60
N SER A 136 0.36 -25.01 -6.94
CA SER A 136 0.69 -23.70 -7.46
C SER A 136 1.89 -23.10 -6.75
N SER A 137 2.81 -22.55 -7.55
CA SER A 137 3.92 -21.74 -7.05
C SER A 137 3.68 -20.26 -7.33
N PRO A 138 3.75 -19.41 -6.30
CA PRO A 138 3.62 -17.96 -6.43
C PRO A 138 4.78 -17.36 -7.23
N LYS A 139 4.51 -16.28 -7.97
CA LYS A 139 5.48 -15.57 -8.81
C LYS A 139 6.13 -14.38 -8.12
N GLY A 140 5.63 -13.99 -6.95
CA GLY A 140 6.10 -12.85 -6.18
C GLY A 140 5.03 -12.36 -5.21
N ARG A 141 5.18 -11.13 -4.74
CA ARG A 141 4.19 -10.46 -3.88
C ARG A 141 3.92 -9.05 -4.40
N LEU A 142 2.72 -8.56 -4.17
CA LEU A 142 2.38 -7.14 -4.31
C LEU A 142 3.20 -6.35 -3.28
N PHE A 143 3.93 -5.35 -3.78
CA PHE A 143 4.87 -4.59 -2.96
C PHE A 143 4.19 -3.84 -1.83
N PHE A 144 2.96 -3.37 -2.02
CA PHE A 144 2.27 -2.54 -1.03
C PHE A 144 1.57 -3.34 0.09
N ASN A 145 1.04 -4.54 -0.14
CA ASN A 145 0.32 -5.29 0.91
C ASN A 145 0.93 -6.68 1.21
N GLY A 146 1.98 -7.08 0.50
CA GLY A 146 2.62 -8.39 0.66
C GLY A 146 1.80 -9.56 0.11
N GLU A 147 0.73 -9.32 -0.63
CA GLU A 147 -0.13 -10.38 -1.17
C GLU A 147 0.55 -11.18 -2.27
N PRO A 148 0.59 -12.52 -2.17
CA PRO A 148 1.12 -13.39 -3.21
C PRO A 148 0.46 -13.16 -4.57
N LEU A 149 1.31 -13.13 -5.58
CA LEU A 149 0.91 -13.06 -6.97
C LEU A 149 1.00 -14.45 -7.59
N TRP A 150 -0.08 -14.89 -8.22
CA TRP A 150 -0.22 -16.21 -8.81
C TRP A 150 -0.37 -16.10 -10.32
N GLN A 151 0.11 -17.11 -11.02
CA GLN A 151 -0.21 -17.27 -12.43
C GLN A 151 -1.63 -17.83 -12.55
N ARG A 152 -2.50 -17.08 -13.22
CA ARG A 152 -3.89 -17.47 -13.48
C ARG A 152 -3.96 -18.31 -14.75
N GLU A 153 -5.12 -18.94 -14.97
CA GLU A 153 -5.37 -19.78 -16.16
C GLU A 153 -5.22 -19.01 -17.48
N ASP A 154 -5.50 -17.70 -17.49
CA ASP A 154 -5.31 -16.82 -18.65
C ASP A 154 -3.83 -16.47 -18.92
N GLY A 155 -2.92 -17.04 -18.15
CA GLY A 155 -1.48 -16.82 -18.24
C GLY A 155 -1.01 -15.51 -17.58
N LYS A 156 -1.91 -14.67 -17.07
CA LYS A 156 -1.54 -13.42 -16.39
C LYS A 156 -1.20 -13.68 -14.93
N THR A 157 -0.35 -12.80 -14.39
CA THR A 157 0.01 -12.81 -12.98
C THR A 157 -0.88 -11.82 -12.21
N GLY A 158 -1.49 -12.26 -11.11
CA GLY A 158 -2.36 -11.42 -10.30
C GLY A 158 -2.64 -11.98 -8.90
N PRO A 159 -3.32 -11.21 -8.04
CA PRO A 159 -3.76 -11.70 -6.74
C PRO A 159 -4.84 -12.79 -6.86
N GLY A 160 -5.06 -13.53 -5.77
CA GLY A 160 -6.01 -14.63 -5.70
C GLY A 160 -5.41 -15.96 -6.15
N HIS A 161 -5.43 -16.96 -5.27
CA HIS A 161 -4.89 -18.28 -5.54
C HIS A 161 -5.74 -19.03 -6.59
N PRO A 162 -5.15 -19.76 -7.57
CA PRO A 162 -5.90 -20.45 -8.64
C PRO A 162 -6.93 -21.46 -8.12
N SER A 163 -6.58 -22.22 -7.08
CA SER A 163 -7.47 -23.21 -6.43
C SER A 163 -8.47 -22.61 -5.43
N GLY A 164 -8.60 -21.28 -5.36
CA GLY A 164 -9.54 -20.60 -4.46
C GLY A 164 -9.11 -20.54 -2.99
N TYR A 165 -7.85 -20.88 -2.68
CA TYR A 165 -7.31 -20.71 -1.33
C TYR A 165 -7.26 -19.23 -0.93
N THR A 166 -7.66 -18.96 0.31
CA THR A 166 -7.67 -17.61 0.89
C THR A 166 -6.68 -17.52 2.04
N ARG A 167 -6.32 -16.29 2.41
CA ARG A 167 -5.47 -16.04 3.57
C ARG A 167 -6.33 -15.49 4.70
N SER A 168 -6.11 -16.04 5.88
CA SER A 168 -6.75 -15.60 7.11
C SER A 168 -5.71 -15.44 8.21
N VAL A 169 -6.07 -14.65 9.22
CA VAL A 169 -5.16 -14.32 10.32
C VAL A 169 -5.28 -15.41 11.38
N ASP A 170 -4.16 -16.02 11.74
CA ASP A 170 -4.10 -16.84 12.96
C ASP A 170 -4.22 -15.90 14.16
N GLY A 171 -5.29 -16.08 14.94
CA GLY A 171 -5.56 -15.27 16.13
C GLY A 171 -4.50 -15.40 17.23
N ASN A 172 -3.72 -16.48 17.24
CA ASN A 172 -2.75 -16.75 18.30
C ASN A 172 -1.49 -15.88 18.18
N ASN A 173 -0.99 -15.66 16.96
CA ASN A 173 0.29 -14.99 16.72
C ASN A 173 0.21 -13.87 15.66
N GLY A 174 -0.94 -13.70 15.01
CA GLY A 174 -1.19 -12.67 14.02
C GLY A 174 -0.54 -12.92 12.66
N ALA A 175 0.03 -14.10 12.42
CA ALA A 175 0.52 -14.51 11.12
C ALA A 175 -0.64 -14.75 10.14
N LEU A 176 -0.36 -14.62 8.85
CA LEU A 176 -1.26 -15.06 7.79
C LEU A 176 -1.04 -16.54 7.52
N ALA A 177 -2.12 -17.30 7.48
CA ALA A 177 -2.12 -18.71 7.08
C ALA A 177 -3.17 -18.96 6.00
N TRP A 178 -2.99 -20.05 5.26
CA TRP A 178 -3.89 -20.42 4.17
C TRP A 178 -5.11 -21.18 4.65
N GLU A 179 -6.24 -20.93 3.99
CA GLU A 179 -7.50 -21.64 4.17
C GLU A 179 -7.95 -22.29 2.86
N THR A 180 -8.60 -23.44 2.97
CA THR A 180 -9.30 -24.11 1.88
C THR A 180 -10.55 -23.32 1.49
N PRO A 181 -11.12 -23.55 0.29
CA PRO A 181 -12.38 -22.90 -0.09
C PRO A 181 -13.55 -23.20 0.86
N ASP A 182 -13.46 -24.28 1.64
CA ASP A 182 -14.44 -24.66 2.67
C ASP A 182 -14.24 -23.90 4.00
N GLY A 183 -13.27 -22.99 4.09
CA GLY A 183 -12.96 -22.21 5.29
C GLY A 183 -12.20 -22.98 6.37
N LYS A 184 -11.51 -24.07 6.01
CA LYS A 184 -10.65 -24.83 6.94
C LYS A 184 -9.20 -24.43 6.77
N TRP A 185 -8.43 -24.40 7.86
CA TRP A 185 -7.00 -24.17 7.78
C TRP A 185 -6.31 -25.22 6.92
N LEU A 186 -5.46 -24.77 6.00
CA LEU A 186 -4.60 -25.62 5.21
C LEU A 186 -3.41 -26.04 6.05
N THR A 187 -3.15 -27.34 6.13
CA THR A 187 -2.05 -27.92 6.90
C THR A 187 -1.09 -28.69 6.00
N ASP A 188 0.17 -28.74 6.40
CA ASP A 188 1.18 -29.59 5.77
C ASP A 188 1.01 -31.08 6.13
N GLU A 189 1.93 -31.92 5.64
CA GLU A 189 1.95 -33.37 5.92
C GLU A 189 2.09 -33.71 7.41
N ASN A 190 2.60 -32.78 8.22
CA ASN A 190 2.78 -32.93 9.66
C ASN A 190 1.59 -32.40 10.47
N GLY A 191 0.56 -31.87 9.80
CA GLY A 191 -0.60 -31.23 10.43
C GLY A 191 -0.33 -29.81 10.93
N GLN A 192 0.78 -29.17 10.55
CA GLN A 192 1.06 -27.77 10.88
C GLN A 192 0.38 -26.83 9.91
N MET A 193 -0.15 -25.71 10.39
CA MET A 193 -0.74 -24.67 9.54
C MET A 193 0.28 -24.14 8.54
N MET A 194 -0.13 -24.01 7.29
CA MET A 194 0.70 -23.43 6.25
C MET A 194 0.67 -21.90 6.34
N TYR A 195 1.70 -21.33 6.96
CA TYR A 195 1.86 -19.88 7.09
C TYR A 195 2.42 -19.23 5.82
N ASP A 196 1.89 -18.04 5.50
CA ASP A 196 2.34 -17.14 4.44
C ASP A 196 3.23 -16.01 4.96
N SER A 197 3.17 -15.69 6.26
CA SER A 197 3.90 -14.58 6.86
C SER A 197 4.55 -14.95 8.18
N ARG A 198 5.45 -14.08 8.65
CA ARG A 198 5.96 -14.17 10.04
C ARG A 198 4.85 -13.84 11.05
N PRO A 199 4.96 -14.35 12.29
CA PRO A 199 4.19 -13.86 13.44
C PRO A 199 4.25 -12.33 13.55
N LEU A 200 3.13 -11.72 13.91
CA LEU A 200 3.05 -10.28 14.19
C LEU A 200 3.35 -9.98 15.66
N TRP A 201 2.84 -10.83 16.54
CA TRP A 201 3.06 -10.78 17.98
C TRP A 201 3.52 -12.15 18.45
N TRP A 202 4.31 -12.19 19.53
CA TRP A 202 4.64 -13.47 20.15
C TRP A 202 3.37 -14.04 20.79
N SER A 203 3.17 -15.35 20.64
CA SER A 203 2.33 -16.08 21.58
C SER A 203 3.20 -16.34 22.80
N GLU A 204 2.71 -15.99 23.99
CA GLU A 204 3.34 -16.40 25.25
C GLU A 204 3.28 -17.92 25.35
N SER A 205 4.31 -18.58 24.86
CA SER A 205 4.67 -19.94 25.23
C SER A 205 6.17 -20.01 25.53
N SER A 206 6.72 -18.96 26.12
CA SER A 206 8.05 -18.97 26.72
C SER A 206 7.91 -18.58 28.19
N SER A 207 8.43 -19.43 29.06
CA SER A 207 8.62 -19.22 30.49
C SER A 207 8.89 -17.77 30.84
N GLU A 208 8.12 -17.24 31.80
CA GLU A 208 8.32 -15.97 32.48
C GLU A 208 9.80 -15.79 32.84
N GLU A 209 10.53 -14.99 32.05
CA GLU A 209 11.69 -14.28 32.55
C GLU A 209 11.22 -12.85 32.83
N ASP A 210 11.18 -12.53 34.12
CA ASP A 210 10.74 -11.25 34.67
C ASP A 210 11.42 -10.08 33.96
N VAL A 211 10.65 -9.33 33.16
CA VAL A 211 11.13 -8.08 32.58
C VAL A 211 11.15 -7.05 33.70
N GLU A 212 12.36 -6.69 34.15
CA GLU A 212 12.58 -5.60 35.10
C GLU A 212 12.05 -4.28 34.50
N ILE A 213 10.92 -3.81 35.04
CA ILE A 213 10.37 -2.49 34.73
C ILE A 213 11.23 -1.47 35.45
N TYR A 214 11.94 -0.62 34.71
CA TYR A 214 12.62 0.52 35.30
C TYR A 214 11.59 1.60 35.64
N ASP A 215 11.48 1.93 36.94
CA ASP A 215 10.75 3.10 37.39
C ASP A 215 11.40 4.36 36.81
N ALA A 216 10.59 5.17 36.12
CA ALA A 216 11.00 6.49 35.67
C ALA A 216 10.96 7.47 36.85
N ASN A 217 12.14 7.79 37.40
CA ASN A 217 12.32 8.94 38.30
C ASN A 217 12.30 10.26 37.54
#